data_AF-A0A0E3PM10-F1
#
_entry.id   AF-A0A0E3PM10-F1
#
_cell.length_a   1.000
_cell.length_b   1.000
_cell.length_c   1.000
_cell.angle_alpha   90.00
_cell.angle_beta   90.00
_cell.angle_gamma   90.00
#
_symmetry.space_group_name_H-M   'P 1'
#
loop_
_entity.id
_entity.type
_entity.pdbx_description
1 polymer ?
#
loop_
_entity_poly.entity_id
_entity_poly.type
_entity_poly.pdbx_seq_one_letter_code
_entity_poly.pdbx_strand_id
1 'polypeptide(L)'
;MKQKREELAKKSWKIEEYHRGIKQFCGVEKCQARKEESQRAHMMFSLRAFLRLELQRVKSGISWFESAMKIRRVAVTVYLNNPLYTVN
;
A
#
# COMPACT_ATOMS: atom_id res chain seq x y z
N MET A 1 -2.54 7.57 -35.86
CA MET A 1 -3.66 7.38 -34.90
C MET A 1 -3.47 6.21 -33.94
N LYS A 2 -3.12 5.00 -34.41
CA LYS A 2 -2.96 3.79 -33.57
C LYS A 2 -1.95 3.97 -32.43
N GLN A 3 -0.74 4.45 -32.73
CA GLN A 3 0.33 4.63 -31.73
C GLN A 3 -0.04 5.61 -30.61
N LYS A 4 -0.72 6.71 -30.95
CA LYS A 4 -1.21 7.69 -29.96
C LYS A 4 -2.25 7.08 -29.01
N ARG A 5 -3.09 6.15 -29.50
CA ARG A 5 -4.05 5.42 -28.66
C ARG A 5 -3.34 4.44 -27.70
N GLU A 6 -2.30 3.76 -28.19
CA GLU A 6 -1.50 2.83 -27.37
C GLU A 6 -0.75 3.56 -26.25
N GLU A 7 -0.19 4.73 -26.52
CA GLU A 7 0.44 5.57 -25.50
C GLU A 7 -0.54 6.04 -24.42
N LEU A 8 -1.74 6.47 -24.82
CA LEU A 8 -2.78 6.88 -23.88
C LEU A 8 -3.23 5.70 -23.01
N ALA A 9 -3.42 4.51 -23.61
CA ALA A 9 -3.77 3.30 -22.87
C ALA A 9 -2.72 2.93 -21.82
N LYS A 10 -1.42 3.02 -22.16
CA LYS A 10 -0.33 2.80 -21.19
C LYS A 10 -0.38 3.78 -20.02
N LYS A 11 -0.69 5.05 -20.27
CA LYS A 11 -0.82 6.07 -19.21
C LYS A 11 -2.03 5.79 -18.32
N SER A 12 -3.18 5.48 -18.89
CA SER A 12 -4.38 5.12 -18.11
C SER A 12 -4.16 3.90 -17.24
N TRP A 13 -3.48 2.88 -17.77
CA TRP A 13 -3.15 1.68 -17.00
C TRP A 13 -2.29 1.99 -15.77
N LYS A 14 -1.34 2.93 -15.88
CA LYS A 14 -0.52 3.36 -14.73
C LYS A 14 -1.36 4.00 -13.62
N ILE A 15 -2.43 4.72 -13.96
CA ILE A 15 -3.38 5.29 -12.99
C ILE A 15 -4.15 4.16 -12.29
N GLU A 16 -4.59 3.16 -13.04
CA GLU A 16 -5.28 1.99 -12.48
C GLU A 16 -4.36 1.17 -11.55
N GLU A 17 -3.10 0.95 -11.95
CA GLU A 17 -2.09 0.29 -11.11
C GLU A 17 -1.86 1.05 -9.81
N TYR A 18 -1.77 2.38 -9.87
CA TYR A 18 -1.69 3.24 -8.69
C TYR A 18 -2.91 3.05 -7.77
N HIS A 19 -4.12 3.17 -8.29
CA HIS A 19 -5.35 3.00 -7.51
C HIS A 19 -5.47 1.60 -6.90
N ARG A 20 -5.10 0.55 -7.63
CA ARG A 20 -5.08 -0.82 -7.11
C ARG A 20 -4.07 -0.96 -5.97
N GLY A 21 -2.87 -0.41 -6.15
CA GLY A 21 -1.79 -0.47 -5.15
C GLY A 21 -2.16 0.22 -3.84
N ILE A 22 -2.67 1.45 -3.89
CA ILE A 22 -3.04 2.20 -2.68
C ILE A 22 -4.22 1.57 -1.94
N LYS A 23 -5.22 1.02 -2.66
CA LYS A 23 -6.34 0.30 -2.04
C LYS A 23 -5.89 -0.99 -1.36
N GLN A 24 -5.14 -1.81 -2.07
CA GLN A 24 -4.75 -3.14 -1.60
C GLN A 24 -3.73 -3.10 -0.47
N PHE A 25 -2.69 -2.26 -0.58
CA PHE A 25 -1.56 -2.27 0.34
C PHE A 25 -1.60 -1.17 1.41
N CYS A 26 -2.36 -0.09 1.18
CA CYS A 26 -2.49 1.01 2.14
C CYS A 26 -3.91 1.17 2.71
N GLY A 27 -4.91 0.45 2.17
CA GLY A 27 -6.25 0.41 2.73
C GLY A 27 -6.99 1.75 2.69
N VAL A 28 -6.73 2.59 1.68
CA VAL A 28 -7.30 3.96 1.60
C VAL A 28 -8.84 3.99 1.69
N GLU A 29 -9.51 2.95 1.21
CA GLU A 29 -10.98 2.81 1.23
C GLU A 29 -11.53 2.14 2.49
N LYS A 30 -10.68 1.76 3.46
CA LYS A 30 -11.08 0.99 4.64
C LYS A 30 -11.43 1.85 5.86
N CYS A 31 -11.39 3.17 5.75
CA CYS A 31 -11.73 4.07 6.87
C CYS A 31 -13.20 3.90 7.26
N GLN A 32 -13.46 3.56 8.52
CA GLN A 32 -14.81 3.44 9.08
C GLN A 32 -15.21 4.67 9.93
N ALA A 33 -14.36 5.69 10.00
CA ALA A 33 -14.65 6.91 10.76
C ALA A 33 -15.80 7.69 10.11
N ARG A 34 -16.66 8.30 10.94
CA ARG A 34 -17.81 9.10 10.49
C ARG A 34 -17.49 10.60 10.35
N LYS A 35 -16.42 11.06 11.01
CA LYS A 35 -15.95 12.45 10.94
C LYS A 35 -15.15 12.67 9.66
N GLU A 36 -15.48 13.74 8.93
CA GLU A 36 -14.77 14.14 7.70
C GLU A 36 -13.27 14.31 7.94
N GLU A 37 -12.88 14.98 9.03
CA GLU A 37 -11.48 15.20 9.38
C GLU A 37 -10.69 13.88 9.51
N SER A 38 -11.28 12.89 10.18
CA SER A 38 -10.66 11.57 10.36
C SER A 38 -10.57 10.80 9.04
N GLN A 39 -11.58 10.92 8.16
CA GLN A 39 -11.54 10.33 6.82
C GLN A 39 -10.44 10.96 5.97
N ARG A 40 -10.33 12.30 5.99
CA ARG A 40 -9.27 13.03 5.29
C ARG A 40 -7.88 12.65 5.81
N ALA A 41 -7.70 12.57 7.12
CA ALA A 41 -6.45 12.14 7.73
C ALA A 41 -6.08 10.70 7.29
N HIS A 42 -7.03 9.76 7.29
CA HIS A 42 -6.81 8.40 6.80
C HIS A 42 -6.36 8.36 5.34
N MET A 43 -7.00 9.15 4.46
CA MET A 43 -6.60 9.26 3.07
C MET A 43 -5.15 9.77 2.94
N MET A 44 -4.80 10.83 3.68
CA MET A 44 -3.44 11.40 3.65
C MET A 44 -2.38 10.43 4.18
N PHE A 45 -2.68 9.68 5.25
CA PHE A 45 -1.77 8.64 5.76
C PHE A 45 -1.61 7.49 4.76
N SER A 46 -2.69 7.09 4.10
CA SER A 46 -2.65 6.05 3.06
C SER A 46 -1.79 6.47 1.87
N LEU A 47 -1.91 7.73 1.40
CA LEU A 47 -1.04 8.27 0.35
C LEU A 47 0.43 8.28 0.80
N ARG A 48 0.71 8.73 2.01
CA ARG A 48 2.08 8.77 2.56
C ARG A 48 2.69 7.37 2.67
N ALA A 49 1.91 6.39 3.10
CA ALA A 49 2.34 4.99 3.15
C ALA A 49 2.63 4.45 1.75
N PHE A 50 1.79 4.75 0.77
CA PHE A 50 1.99 4.34 -0.62
C PHE A 50 3.28 4.92 -1.21
N LEU A 51 3.57 6.20 -1.00
CA LEU A 51 4.81 6.83 -1.46
C LEU A 51 6.06 6.14 -0.89
N ARG A 52 6.00 5.68 0.37
CA ARG A 52 7.10 4.91 0.97
C ARG A 52 7.27 3.54 0.33
N LEU A 53 6.18 2.83 0.07
CA LEU A 53 6.21 1.54 -0.65
C LEU A 53 6.73 1.71 -2.08
N GLU A 54 6.34 2.78 -2.76
CA GLU A 54 6.78 3.05 -4.13
C GLU A 54 8.27 3.42 -4.17
N LEU A 55 8.73 4.25 -3.23
CA LEU A 55 10.16 4.54 -3.09
C LEU A 55 10.96 3.27 -2.83
N GLN A 56 10.46 2.37 -1.98
CA GLN A 56 11.11 1.09 -1.71
C GLN A 56 11.14 0.21 -2.97
N ARG A 57 10.05 0.16 -3.74
CA ARG A 57 9.97 -0.58 -5.01
C ARG A 57 10.99 -0.05 -6.01
N VAL A 58 11.08 1.27 -6.18
CA VAL A 58 12.04 1.91 -7.09
C VAL A 58 13.49 1.63 -6.65
N LYS A 59 13.78 1.69 -5.35
CA LYS A 59 15.13 1.47 -4.82
C LYS A 59 15.59 0.01 -4.85
N SER A 60 14.69 -0.93 -4.58
CA SER A 60 15.05 -2.34 -4.35
C SER A 60 14.55 -3.30 -5.42
N GLY A 61 13.68 -2.86 -6.32
CA GLY A 61 12.99 -3.73 -7.29
C GLY A 61 11.92 -4.64 -6.66
N ILE A 62 11.76 -4.65 -5.33
CA ILE A 62 10.82 -5.52 -4.62
C ILE A 62 9.40 -4.99 -4.82
N SER A 63 8.46 -5.90 -5.13
CA SER A 63 7.05 -5.55 -5.32
C SER A 63 6.42 -4.94 -4.06
N TRP A 64 5.33 -4.19 -4.23
CA TRP A 64 4.54 -3.67 -3.11
C TRP A 64 4.03 -4.79 -2.20
N PHE A 65 3.61 -5.91 -2.80
CA PHE A 65 3.16 -7.10 -2.08
C PHE A 65 4.25 -7.64 -1.17
N GLU A 66 5.43 -7.93 -1.69
CA GLU A 66 6.52 -8.49 -0.88
C GLU A 66 7.00 -7.50 0.18
N SER A 67 7.07 -6.21 -0.14
CA SER A 67 7.41 -5.17 0.84
C SER A 67 6.41 -5.15 2.00
N ALA A 68 5.11 -5.18 1.71
CA ALA A 68 4.07 -5.21 2.73
C ALA A 68 4.04 -6.54 3.52
N MET A 69 4.25 -7.68 2.84
CA MET A 69 4.29 -8.98 3.52
C MET A 69 5.51 -9.10 4.43
N LYS A 70 6.68 -8.60 4.00
CA LYS A 70 7.91 -8.65 4.78
C LYS A 70 7.73 -7.98 6.15
N ILE A 71 7.09 -6.82 6.20
CA ILE A 71 6.80 -6.12 7.46
C ILE A 71 6.00 -7.01 8.41
N ARG A 72 4.93 -7.64 7.90
CA ARG A 72 4.10 -8.56 8.71
C ARG A 72 4.85 -9.79 9.17
N ARG A 73 5.57 -10.46 8.26
CA ARG A 73 6.35 -11.67 8.57
C ARG A 73 7.38 -11.38 9.66
N VAL A 74 8.15 -10.30 9.52
CA VAL A 74 9.15 -9.88 10.52
C VAL A 74 8.49 -9.61 11.87
N ALA A 75 7.39 -8.86 11.90
CA ALA A 75 6.69 -8.56 13.15
C ALA A 75 6.17 -9.83 13.86
N VAL A 76 5.57 -10.76 13.10
CA VAL A 76 5.08 -12.04 13.63
C VAL A 76 6.24 -12.90 14.14
N THR A 77 7.34 -13.04 13.39
CA THR A 77 8.50 -13.81 13.84
C THR A 77 9.08 -13.25 15.14
N VAL A 78 9.22 -11.92 15.24
CA VAL A 78 9.70 -11.27 16.48
C VAL A 78 8.77 -11.56 17.64
N TYR A 79 7.44 -11.48 17.44
CA TYR A 79 6.47 -11.81 18.49
C TYR A 79 6.54 -13.27 18.92
N LEU A 80 6.62 -14.22 17.98
CA LEU A 80 6.69 -15.65 18.31
C LEU A 80 7.95 -16.03 19.09
N ASN A 81 9.07 -15.33 18.83
CA ASN A 81 10.32 -15.56 19.56
C ASN A 81 10.31 -15.00 20.99
N ASN A 82 9.50 -13.96 21.26
CA ASN A 82 9.37 -13.35 22.58
C ASN A 82 7.94 -12.83 22.80
N PRO A 83 6.99 -13.73 23.08
CA PRO A 83 5.58 -13.35 23.18
C PRO A 83 5.34 -12.51 24.44
N LEU A 84 4.74 -11.33 24.25
CA LEU A 84 4.35 -10.47 25.37
C LEU A 84 3.16 -11.04 26.16
N TYR A 85 2.34 -11.85 25.49
CA TYR A 85 1.15 -12.45 26.07
C TYR A 85 1.13 -13.95 25.74
N THR A 86 1.01 -14.78 26.77
CA THR A 86 0.71 -16.20 26.63
C THR A 86 -0.81 -16.39 26.72
N VAL A 87 -1.39 -16.98 25.69
CA VAL A 87 -2.78 -17.48 25.77
C VAL A 87 -2.73 -18.78 26.55
N ASN A 88 -3.28 -18.77 27.77
CA ASN A 88 -3.45 -19.95 28.61
C ASN A 88 -4.56 -20.86 28.05
#